data_AF-A0A4Y2VVC7-F1
#
_entry.id   AF-A0A4Y2VVC7-F1
#
_cell.length_a   1.000
_cell.length_b   1.000
_cell.length_c   1.000
_cell.angle_alpha   90.00
_cell.angle_beta   90.00
_cell.angle_gamma   90.00
#
_symmetry.space_group_name_H-M   'P 1'
#
loop_
_entity.id
_entity.type
_entity.pdbx_description
1 polymer ?
#
loop_
_entity_poly.entity_id
_entity_poly.type
_entity_poly.pdbx_seq_one_letter_code
_entity_poly.pdbx_strand_id
1 'polypeptide(L)'
;GVNLSGGQKLRVNLAQAVYQDKDVYLLDDPLSAVDVHVRKSLFNDVIGNNGLLKNKTRILVTHDTSVLPDVDLIVSMKDGKIDEMGSYNELLDKKGSFASFMEEHSTHKTSEVENEILSISRLNSRDSAKSELGDGDQLLLNAEKCADDEVEEKYRLTEDERMEIGGVHRFVYFNYVKRMGIPLFIASVIGFMAYVSFEAGGNIWLSKWSSDAFKNGTLNSSQTIWRLSIYGTFGLAQVITSILAGFLLVSGVAIASERYHRFMLDSVLKSPMSFFDSTPVGRIINRFTTDMEILDNQLYYQMEGWLNYIFSAIASFVIIGMNVPIFLACLLPLGLLYYLVLVRFFLL
;
A
#
# COMPACT_ATOMS: atom_id res chain seq x y z
N GLY A 1 -6.21 -13.12 4.43
CA GLY A 1 -7.10 -12.22 3.68
C GLY A 1 -8.39 -12.05 4.45
N VAL A 2 -8.96 -10.85 4.50
CA VAL A 2 -9.77 -10.32 5.61
C VAL A 2 -11.25 -10.81 5.66
N ASN A 3 -11.71 -11.69 4.75
CA ASN A 3 -13.17 -11.83 4.51
C ASN A 3 -13.89 -12.99 5.22
N LEU A 4 -13.28 -13.65 6.20
CA LEU A 4 -14.02 -14.59 7.05
C LEU A 4 -14.88 -13.82 8.07
N SER A 5 -16.14 -14.22 8.24
CA SER A 5 -17.02 -13.72 9.31
C SER A 5 -16.39 -14.02 10.68
N GLY A 6 -16.84 -13.33 11.75
CA GLY A 6 -16.32 -13.57 13.10
C GLY A 6 -16.39 -15.06 13.49
N GLY A 7 -17.55 -15.70 13.25
CA GLY A 7 -17.73 -17.13 13.49
C GLY A 7 -16.88 -18.04 12.59
N GLN A 8 -16.64 -17.65 11.33
CA GLN A 8 -15.78 -18.41 10.42
C GLN A 8 -14.30 -18.31 10.83
N LYS A 9 -13.82 -17.11 11.18
CA LYS A 9 -12.45 -16.90 11.71
C LYS A 9 -12.21 -17.76 12.93
N LEU A 10 -13.19 -17.79 13.83
CA LEU A 10 -13.12 -18.59 15.04
C LEU A 10 -13.02 -20.08 14.71
N ARG A 11 -13.86 -20.59 13.80
CA ARG A 11 -13.83 -22.01 13.41
C ARG A 11 -12.51 -22.41 12.75
N VAL A 12 -11.96 -21.54 11.89
CA VAL A 12 -10.65 -21.78 11.26
C VAL A 12 -9.54 -21.81 12.32
N ASN A 13 -9.55 -20.88 13.27
CA ASN A 13 -8.58 -20.87 14.37
C ASN A 13 -8.70 -22.09 15.28
N LEU A 14 -9.93 -22.51 15.61
CA LEU A 14 -10.18 -23.72 16.39
C LEU A 14 -9.70 -24.97 15.63
N ALA A 15 -10.00 -25.07 14.34
CA ALA A 15 -9.53 -26.17 13.49
C ALA A 15 -7.99 -26.21 13.45
N GLN A 16 -7.32 -25.06 13.30
CA GLN A 16 -5.86 -24.96 13.37
C GLN A 16 -5.32 -25.45 14.72
N ALA A 17 -5.95 -25.08 15.84
CA ALA A 17 -5.54 -25.54 17.16
C ALA A 17 -5.68 -27.06 17.28
N VAL A 18 -6.85 -27.62 16.92
CA VAL A 18 -7.12 -29.07 16.99
C VAL A 18 -6.14 -29.84 16.10
N TYR A 19 -5.88 -29.34 14.89
CA TYR A 19 -4.97 -29.97 13.93
C TYR A 19 -3.52 -30.09 14.43
N GLN A 20 -3.08 -29.20 15.33
CA GLN A 20 -1.74 -29.25 15.90
C GLN A 20 -1.52 -30.38 16.94
N ASP A 21 -2.57 -31.10 17.34
CA ASP A 21 -2.56 -32.20 18.31
C ASP A 21 -1.64 -31.99 19.52
N LYS A 22 -1.93 -30.97 20.32
CA LYS A 22 -1.17 -30.65 21.55
C LYS A 22 -1.72 -31.40 22.76
N ASP A 23 -0.98 -31.39 23.87
CA ASP A 23 -1.44 -32.03 25.12
C ASP A 23 -2.35 -31.12 25.94
N VAL A 24 -2.20 -29.80 25.80
CA VAL A 24 -2.95 -28.78 26.53
C VAL A 24 -3.55 -27.78 25.54
N TYR A 25 -4.84 -27.53 25.69
CA TYR A 25 -5.63 -26.57 24.91
C TYR A 25 -6.14 -25.46 25.82
N LEU A 26 -5.79 -24.21 25.47
CA LEU A 26 -6.32 -23.00 26.11
C LEU A 26 -7.29 -22.34 25.14
N LEU A 27 -8.56 -22.31 25.49
CA LEU A 27 -9.63 -21.80 24.64
C LEU A 27 -10.26 -20.56 25.28
N ASP A 28 -10.01 -19.40 24.69
CA ASP A 28 -10.58 -18.12 25.13
C ASP A 28 -11.84 -17.81 24.31
N ASP A 29 -13.00 -18.00 24.93
CA ASP A 29 -14.35 -17.82 24.42
C ASP A 29 -14.61 -18.32 22.98
N PRO A 30 -14.37 -19.62 22.70
CA PRO A 30 -14.46 -20.22 21.37
C PRO A 30 -15.90 -20.38 20.85
N LEU A 31 -16.93 -19.92 21.57
CA LEU A 31 -18.34 -20.16 21.21
C LEU A 31 -19.17 -18.88 21.03
N SER A 32 -18.56 -17.72 21.23
CA SER A 32 -19.22 -16.40 21.24
C SER A 32 -19.79 -15.96 19.90
N ALA A 33 -19.04 -16.18 18.81
CA ALA A 33 -19.38 -15.67 17.48
C ALA A 33 -20.12 -16.70 16.59
N VAL A 34 -20.66 -17.77 17.18
CA VAL A 34 -21.33 -18.87 16.45
C VAL A 34 -22.77 -19.09 16.92
N ASP A 35 -23.64 -19.39 15.95
CA ASP A 35 -25.05 -19.72 16.18
C ASP A 35 -25.21 -20.95 17.09
N VAL A 36 -26.34 -21.03 17.79
CA VAL A 36 -26.63 -22.05 18.82
C VAL A 36 -26.47 -23.48 18.27
N HIS A 37 -26.91 -23.76 17.05
CA HIS A 37 -26.79 -25.11 16.48
C HIS A 37 -25.34 -25.50 16.22
N VAL A 38 -24.57 -24.59 15.63
CA VAL A 38 -23.15 -24.82 15.34
C VAL A 38 -22.36 -24.88 16.65
N ARG A 39 -22.71 -24.05 17.62
CA ARG A 39 -22.14 -24.11 18.97
C ARG A 39 -22.28 -25.50 19.58
N LYS A 40 -23.47 -26.10 19.52
CA LYS A 40 -23.72 -27.46 20.02
C LYS A 40 -22.88 -28.51 19.30
N SER A 41 -22.77 -28.44 17.97
CA SER A 41 -21.92 -29.36 17.21
C SER A 41 -20.44 -29.17 17.57
N LEU A 42 -19.93 -27.94 17.58
CA LEU A 42 -18.56 -27.62 18.00
C LEU A 42 -18.25 -28.13 19.40
N PHE A 43 -19.18 -27.96 20.34
CA PHE A 43 -19.01 -28.45 21.69
C PHE A 43 -19.03 -29.99 21.71
N ASN A 44 -20.03 -30.65 21.14
CA ASN A 44 -20.15 -32.11 21.22
C ASN A 44 -19.06 -32.86 20.45
N ASP A 45 -18.71 -32.37 19.25
CA ASP A 45 -17.82 -33.08 18.33
C ASP A 45 -16.35 -32.77 18.60
N VAL A 46 -16.02 -31.62 19.20
CA VAL A 46 -14.63 -31.18 19.41
C VAL A 46 -14.27 -31.03 20.89
N ILE A 47 -14.97 -30.16 21.62
CA ILE A 47 -14.53 -29.69 22.95
C ILE A 47 -14.98 -30.62 24.08
N GLY A 48 -16.20 -31.15 24.01
CA GLY A 48 -16.88 -31.89 25.07
C GLY A 48 -16.31 -33.28 25.29
N ASN A 49 -16.85 -33.99 26.27
CA ASN A 49 -16.31 -35.28 26.72
C ASN A 49 -16.37 -36.40 25.67
N ASN A 50 -17.24 -36.26 24.67
CA ASN A 50 -17.35 -37.19 23.55
C ASN A 50 -16.61 -36.72 22.28
N GLY A 51 -15.98 -35.54 22.32
CA GLY A 51 -15.34 -34.92 21.16
C GLY A 51 -13.93 -35.40 20.87
N LEU A 52 -13.32 -34.82 19.84
CA LEU A 52 -11.94 -35.10 19.41
C LEU A 52 -10.91 -34.84 20.53
N LEU A 53 -11.14 -33.84 21.38
CA LEU A 53 -10.21 -33.46 22.45
C LEU A 53 -10.43 -34.22 23.77
N LYS A 54 -11.24 -35.29 23.79
CA LYS A 54 -11.62 -36.01 25.03
C LYS A 54 -10.46 -36.50 25.90
N ASN A 55 -9.33 -36.83 25.29
CA ASN A 55 -8.16 -37.38 25.99
C ASN A 55 -7.09 -36.29 26.28
N LYS A 56 -7.40 -35.01 26.06
CA LYS A 56 -6.46 -33.89 26.19
C LYS A 56 -6.89 -32.96 27.32
N THR A 57 -5.93 -32.23 27.87
CA THR A 57 -6.22 -31.21 28.90
C THR A 57 -6.83 -29.98 28.21
N ARG A 58 -8.02 -29.58 28.62
CA ARG A 58 -8.79 -28.47 28.01
C ARG A 58 -9.12 -27.45 29.08
N ILE A 59 -8.72 -26.20 28.87
CA ILE A 59 -9.11 -25.07 29.72
C ILE A 59 -9.95 -24.14 28.85
N LEU A 60 -11.22 -24.00 29.22
CA LEU A 60 -12.20 -23.20 28.51
C LEU A 60 -12.57 -21.98 29.36
N VAL A 61 -12.32 -20.79 28.82
CA VAL A 61 -12.85 -19.54 29.37
C VAL A 61 -14.08 -19.19 28.54
N THR A 62 -15.25 -19.04 29.17
CA THR A 62 -16.47 -18.67 28.44
C THR A 62 -17.45 -17.93 29.32
N HIS A 63 -18.23 -17.05 28.69
CA HIS A 63 -19.41 -16.44 29.29
C HIS A 63 -20.67 -17.29 29.08
N ASP A 64 -20.62 -18.32 28.22
CA ASP A 64 -21.80 -19.12 27.92
C ASP A 64 -22.08 -20.14 29.04
N THR A 65 -23.17 -19.89 29.76
CA THR A 65 -23.61 -20.76 30.84
C THR A 65 -24.14 -22.11 30.39
N SER A 66 -24.44 -22.28 29.09
CA SER A 66 -25.07 -23.50 28.58
C SER A 66 -24.13 -24.72 28.54
N VAL A 67 -22.82 -24.52 28.57
CA VAL A 67 -21.82 -25.60 28.55
C VAL A 67 -21.31 -26.01 29.94
N LEU A 68 -21.65 -25.22 30.97
CA LEU A 68 -21.19 -25.44 32.35
C LEU A 68 -21.65 -26.77 32.98
N PRO A 69 -22.80 -27.37 32.63
CA PRO A 69 -23.18 -28.67 33.21
C PRO A 69 -22.30 -29.84 32.75
N ASP A 70 -21.66 -29.73 31.59
CA ASP A 70 -20.91 -30.81 30.93
C ASP A 70 -19.39 -30.72 31.17
N VAL A 71 -18.93 -29.87 32.09
CA VAL A 71 -17.50 -29.72 32.43
C VAL A 71 -17.15 -30.34 33.78
N ASP A 72 -15.91 -30.79 33.89
CA ASP A 72 -15.44 -31.52 35.08
C ASP A 72 -15.23 -30.59 36.30
N LEU A 73 -14.77 -29.36 36.06
CA LEU A 73 -14.36 -28.42 37.10
C LEU A 73 -14.58 -26.98 36.64
N ILE A 74 -15.27 -26.20 37.47
CA ILE A 74 -15.57 -24.79 37.21
C ILE A 74 -14.76 -23.94 38.20
N VAL A 75 -14.12 -22.89 37.69
CA VAL A 75 -13.41 -21.89 38.48
C VAL A 75 -14.08 -20.54 38.22
N SER A 76 -14.76 -19.99 39.23
CA SER A 76 -15.36 -18.66 39.17
C SER A 76 -14.35 -17.60 39.63
N MET A 77 -14.23 -16.52 38.87
CA MET A 77 -13.34 -15.40 39.18
C MET A 77 -14.14 -14.11 39.38
N LYS A 78 -13.78 -13.34 40.40
CA LYS A 78 -14.37 -12.04 40.72
C LYS A 78 -13.29 -11.06 41.16
N ASP A 79 -13.31 -9.84 40.59
CA ASP A 79 -12.35 -8.77 40.89
C ASP A 79 -10.87 -9.20 40.81
N GLY A 80 -10.54 -10.03 39.80
CA GLY A 80 -9.18 -10.54 39.59
C GLY A 80 -8.71 -11.60 40.60
N LYS A 81 -9.62 -12.13 41.44
CA LYS A 81 -9.35 -13.23 42.38
C LYS A 81 -10.24 -14.43 42.07
N ILE A 82 -9.77 -15.63 42.42
CA ILE A 82 -10.60 -16.83 42.39
C ILE A 82 -11.58 -16.75 43.55
N ASP A 83 -12.86 -16.81 43.26
CA ASP A 83 -13.94 -16.71 44.25
C ASP A 83 -14.34 -18.12 44.71
N GLU A 84 -14.72 -18.99 43.77
CA GLU A 84 -15.18 -20.35 44.04
C GLU A 84 -14.65 -21.35 43.01
N MET A 85 -14.48 -22.59 43.43
CA MET A 85 -14.03 -23.70 42.60
C MET A 85 -14.76 -24.98 43.00
N GLY A 86 -15.23 -25.75 42.02
CA GLY A 86 -15.96 -27.00 42.25
C GLY A 86 -16.66 -27.52 41.00
N SER A 87 -17.35 -28.64 41.14
CA SER A 87 -18.26 -29.15 40.11
C SER A 87 -19.54 -28.31 40.03
N TYR A 88 -20.28 -28.41 38.92
CA TYR A 88 -21.52 -27.66 38.71
C TYR A 88 -22.52 -27.80 39.86
N ASN A 89 -22.77 -29.03 40.31
CA ASN A 89 -23.73 -29.31 41.39
C ASN A 89 -23.24 -28.78 42.74
N GLU A 90 -21.94 -28.93 43.05
CA GLU A 90 -21.37 -28.41 44.30
C GLU A 90 -21.43 -26.89 44.40
N LEU A 91 -21.26 -26.18 43.28
CA LEU A 91 -21.35 -24.71 43.24
C LEU A 91 -22.81 -24.24 43.30
N LEU A 92 -23.76 -25.00 42.76
CA LEU A 92 -25.18 -24.71 42.86
C LEU A 92 -25.68 -24.87 44.32
N ASP A 93 -25.29 -25.94 45.00
CA ASP A 93 -25.70 -26.25 46.37
C ASP A 93 -25.14 -25.26 47.41
N LYS A 94 -23.96 -24.69 47.15
CA LYS A 94 -23.34 -23.67 48.01
C LYS A 94 -24.11 -22.35 48.03
N LYS A 95 -25.06 -22.12 47.09
CA LYS A 95 -25.83 -20.87 46.94
C LYS A 95 -24.94 -19.60 47.00
N GLY A 96 -23.75 -19.71 46.43
CA GLY A 96 -22.73 -18.67 46.45
C GLY A 96 -22.92 -17.61 45.36
N SER A 97 -21.85 -16.88 45.06
CA SER A 97 -21.85 -15.86 44.00
C SER A 97 -22.15 -16.48 42.63
N PHE A 98 -21.74 -17.73 42.41
CA PHE A 98 -22.01 -18.49 41.18
C PHE A 98 -23.51 -18.84 41.01
N ALA A 99 -24.17 -19.30 42.07
CA ALA A 99 -25.59 -19.65 42.03
C ALA A 99 -26.47 -18.42 41.75
N SER A 100 -26.13 -17.27 42.35
CA SER A 100 -26.82 -16.00 42.12
C SER A 100 -26.70 -15.55 40.65
N PHE A 101 -25.52 -15.71 40.05
CA PHE A 101 -25.27 -15.44 38.64
C PHE A 101 -26.06 -16.37 37.70
N MET A 102 -26.16 -17.65 38.07
CA MET A 102 -26.94 -18.64 37.30
C MET A 102 -28.45 -18.33 37.32
N GLU A 103 -29.02 -17.91 38.45
CA GLU A 103 -30.43 -17.51 38.56
C GLU A 103 -30.75 -16.27 37.71
N GLU A 104 -29.85 -15.28 37.70
CA GLU A 104 -29.95 -14.08 36.87
C GLU A 104 -29.87 -14.41 35.37
N HIS A 105 -29.01 -15.34 34.95
CA HIS A 105 -28.90 -15.74 33.54
C HIS A 105 -30.01 -16.69 33.06
N SER A 106 -30.63 -17.45 33.97
CA SER A 106 -31.73 -18.37 33.63
C SER A 106 -33.04 -17.63 33.32
N THR A 107 -33.30 -16.51 34.00
CA THR A 107 -34.48 -15.68 33.75
C THR A 107 -34.47 -14.98 32.39
N HIS A 108 -33.30 -14.68 31.82
CA HIS A 108 -33.16 -14.02 30.51
C HIS A 108 -33.23 -14.97 29.29
N LYS A 109 -32.80 -16.24 29.41
CA LYS A 109 -32.79 -17.20 28.28
C LYS A 109 -34.16 -17.84 27.98
N THR A 110 -35.13 -17.77 28.89
CA THR A 110 -36.43 -18.46 28.74
C THR A 110 -37.30 -17.85 27.62
N SER A 111 -37.11 -16.58 27.26
CA SER A 111 -37.89 -15.89 26.21
C SER A 111 -37.44 -16.12 24.77
N GLU A 112 -36.21 -16.56 24.52
CA GLU A 112 -35.67 -16.76 23.15
C GLU A 112 -35.80 -18.22 22.67
N VAL A 113 -35.74 -19.18 23.59
CA VAL A 113 -35.70 -20.62 23.27
C VAL A 113 -37.06 -21.16 22.79
N GLU A 114 -38.18 -20.61 23.23
CA GLU A 114 -39.52 -21.07 22.80
C GLU A 114 -39.84 -20.74 21.33
N ASN A 115 -39.26 -19.68 20.76
CA ASN A 115 -39.51 -19.28 19.37
C ASN A 115 -38.70 -20.10 18.34
N GLU A 116 -37.51 -20.58 18.71
CA GLU A 116 -36.67 -21.38 17.79
C GLU A 116 -37.16 -22.84 17.68
N ILE A 117 -37.59 -23.45 18.78
CA ILE A 117 -38.04 -24.85 18.80
C ILE A 117 -39.31 -25.06 17.92
N LEU A 118 -40.15 -24.02 17.78
CA LEU A 118 -41.36 -24.07 16.96
C LEU A 118 -41.08 -24.02 15.44
N SER A 119 -39.91 -23.55 15.02
CA SER A 119 -39.52 -23.48 13.60
C SER A 119 -38.83 -24.76 13.09
N ILE A 120 -38.13 -25.47 13.99
CA ILE A 120 -37.33 -26.66 13.67
C ILE A 120 -38.20 -27.90 13.39
N SER A 121 -39.36 -27.99 14.02
CA SER A 121 -40.29 -29.12 13.82
C SER A 121 -40.96 -29.17 12.44
N ARG A 122 -40.78 -28.13 11.59
CA ARG A 122 -41.33 -28.07 10.23
C ARG A 122 -40.34 -28.47 9.12
N LEU A 123 -39.03 -28.57 9.41
CA LEU A 123 -38.00 -28.83 8.39
C LEU A 123 -37.58 -30.32 8.30
N ASN A 124 -37.74 -31.09 9.39
CA ASN A 124 -37.28 -32.49 9.48
C ASN A 124 -38.13 -33.53 8.71
N SER A 125 -39.06 -33.11 7.84
CA SER A 125 -39.96 -34.02 7.10
C SER A 125 -39.67 -34.11 5.59
N ARG A 126 -38.51 -33.64 5.11
CA ARG A 126 -38.24 -33.63 3.65
C ARG A 126 -36.97 -34.32 3.13
N ASP A 127 -35.99 -34.67 3.93
CA ASP A 127 -34.76 -35.27 3.39
C ASP A 127 -34.51 -36.67 3.92
N SER A 128 -35.02 -37.65 3.18
CA SER A 128 -34.69 -39.07 3.33
C SER A 128 -34.80 -39.75 1.97
N ALA A 129 -33.80 -39.55 1.10
CA ALA A 129 -33.51 -40.50 0.02
C ALA A 129 -32.16 -40.16 -0.66
N LYS A 130 -31.17 -41.04 -0.43
CA LYS A 130 -30.24 -41.65 -1.42
C LYS A 130 -28.81 -41.77 -0.88
N SER A 131 -28.46 -42.99 -0.51
CA SER A 131 -27.10 -43.52 -0.58
C SER A 131 -27.00 -44.41 -1.83
N GLU A 132 -25.87 -44.37 -2.54
CA GLU A 132 -25.05 -45.53 -2.89
C GLU A 132 -23.79 -45.07 -3.66
N LEU A 133 -22.62 -45.58 -3.24
CA LEU A 133 -21.28 -45.30 -3.77
C LEU A 133 -20.92 -46.23 -4.94
N GLY A 134 -20.01 -45.79 -5.82
CA GLY A 134 -19.24 -46.69 -6.68
C GLY A 134 -18.18 -46.02 -7.58
N ASP A 135 -16.91 -46.21 -7.21
CA ASP A 135 -15.68 -46.34 -8.03
C ASP A 135 -15.31 -45.24 -9.06
N GLY A 136 -14.51 -44.25 -8.63
CA GLY A 136 -14.02 -43.17 -9.51
C GLY A 136 -12.80 -42.37 -9.01
N ASP A 137 -12.03 -42.91 -8.06
CA ASP A 137 -11.13 -42.10 -7.21
C ASP A 137 -9.88 -41.50 -7.87
N GLN A 138 -9.47 -41.93 -9.07
CA GLN A 138 -8.24 -41.41 -9.70
C GLN A 138 -8.46 -40.37 -10.81
N LEU A 139 -9.66 -40.28 -11.38
CA LEU A 139 -10.01 -39.23 -12.33
C LEU A 139 -10.60 -38.00 -11.62
N LEU A 140 -11.26 -38.20 -10.47
CA LEU A 140 -11.80 -37.13 -9.64
C LEU A 140 -10.71 -36.25 -9.03
N LEU A 141 -9.56 -36.82 -8.62
CA LEU A 141 -8.45 -36.02 -8.02
C LEU A 141 -7.79 -35.02 -8.99
N ASN A 142 -7.81 -35.28 -10.30
CA ASN A 142 -7.29 -34.35 -11.31
C ASN A 142 -8.38 -33.36 -11.79
N ALA A 143 -9.65 -33.79 -11.80
CA ALA A 143 -10.78 -32.91 -12.07
C ALA A 143 -11.05 -31.94 -10.90
N GLU A 144 -10.87 -32.38 -9.64
CA GLU A 144 -10.91 -31.55 -8.44
C GLU A 144 -9.76 -30.55 -8.43
N LYS A 145 -8.54 -30.91 -8.84
CA LYS A 145 -7.45 -29.93 -8.95
C LYS A 145 -7.70 -28.86 -10.01
N CYS A 146 -8.14 -29.23 -11.22
CA CYS A 146 -8.48 -28.23 -12.24
C CYS A 146 -9.74 -27.41 -11.88
N ALA A 147 -10.73 -28.02 -11.23
CA ALA A 147 -11.90 -27.31 -10.72
C ALA A 147 -11.52 -26.40 -9.55
N ASP A 148 -10.62 -26.81 -8.66
CA ASP A 148 -10.11 -26.01 -7.55
C ASP A 148 -9.29 -24.83 -8.06
N ASP A 149 -8.47 -25.00 -9.10
CA ASP A 149 -7.73 -23.88 -9.72
C ASP A 149 -8.70 -22.87 -10.39
N GLU A 150 -9.72 -23.34 -11.11
CA GLU A 150 -10.76 -22.47 -11.71
C GLU A 150 -11.68 -21.81 -10.65
N VAL A 151 -11.95 -22.50 -9.54
CA VAL A 151 -12.68 -22.00 -8.37
C VAL A 151 -11.83 -20.97 -7.65
N GLU A 152 -10.55 -21.25 -7.41
CA GLU A 152 -9.63 -20.35 -6.71
C GLU A 152 -9.45 -19.04 -7.50
N GLU A 153 -9.41 -19.08 -8.83
CA GLU A 153 -9.39 -17.88 -9.67
C GLU A 153 -10.74 -17.10 -9.62
N LYS A 154 -11.87 -17.81 -9.52
CA LYS A 154 -13.22 -17.23 -9.44
C LYS A 154 -13.58 -16.64 -8.08
N TYR A 155 -12.97 -17.13 -7.00
CA TYR A 155 -13.17 -16.64 -5.62
C TYR A 155 -12.00 -15.79 -5.11
N ARG A 156 -10.98 -15.52 -5.94
CA ARG A 156 -9.89 -14.58 -5.63
C ARG A 156 -10.42 -13.14 -5.67
N LEU A 157 -10.84 -12.65 -4.51
CA LEU A 157 -11.37 -11.28 -4.37
C LEU A 157 -10.28 -10.21 -4.55
N THR A 158 -9.01 -10.58 -4.41
CA THR A 158 -7.89 -9.65 -4.56
C THR A 158 -7.42 -9.61 -6.01
N GLU A 159 -7.61 -8.45 -6.65
CA GLU A 159 -7.08 -8.23 -8.01
C GLU A 159 -5.56 -8.00 -7.96
N ASP A 160 -4.83 -8.78 -8.75
CA ASP A 160 -3.40 -8.56 -8.97
C ASP A 160 -3.17 -7.26 -9.75
N GLU A 161 -2.11 -6.55 -9.39
CA GLU A 161 -1.82 -5.24 -9.95
C GLU A 161 -1.36 -5.34 -11.41
N ARG A 162 -2.12 -4.72 -12.31
CA ARG A 162 -1.75 -4.65 -13.73
C ARG A 162 -0.74 -3.52 -13.93
N MET A 163 0.48 -3.87 -14.28
CA MET A 163 1.45 -2.90 -14.80
C MET A 163 1.19 -2.64 -16.28
N GLU A 164 0.95 -1.39 -16.64
CA GLU A 164 0.92 -0.98 -18.05
C GLU A 164 2.32 -1.15 -18.65
N ILE A 165 2.44 -1.98 -19.69
CA ILE A 165 3.71 -2.25 -20.38
C ILE A 165 3.82 -1.29 -21.57
N GLY A 166 4.73 -0.32 -21.48
CA GLY A 166 4.98 0.62 -22.57
C GLY A 166 5.57 1.95 -22.12
N GLY A 167 5.76 2.87 -23.06
CA GLY A 167 6.19 4.23 -22.78
C GLY A 167 5.09 5.07 -22.13
N VAL A 168 5.47 5.98 -21.23
CA VAL A 168 4.51 6.86 -20.54
C VAL A 168 3.85 7.81 -21.53
N HIS A 169 2.51 7.86 -21.53
CA HIS A 169 1.77 8.79 -22.36
C HIS A 169 2.12 10.25 -22.02
N ARG A 170 2.33 11.08 -23.06
CA ARG A 170 2.61 12.54 -22.92
C ARG A 170 1.56 13.29 -22.09
N PHE A 171 0.34 12.77 -22.07
CA PHE A 171 -0.76 13.27 -21.25
C PHE A 171 -0.42 13.30 -19.75
N VAL A 172 0.33 12.30 -19.25
CA VAL A 172 0.69 12.20 -17.83
C VAL A 172 1.61 13.37 -17.42
N TYR A 173 2.62 13.66 -18.24
CA TYR A 173 3.51 14.81 -18.03
C TYR A 173 2.75 16.14 -18.07
N PHE A 174 1.85 16.31 -19.02
CA PHE A 174 1.03 17.52 -19.11
C PHE A 174 0.12 17.69 -17.89
N ASN A 175 -0.45 16.60 -17.39
CA ASN A 175 -1.29 16.63 -16.19
C ASN A 175 -0.49 17.00 -14.94
N TYR A 176 0.76 16.53 -14.85
CA TYR A 176 1.69 16.92 -13.78
C TYR A 176 1.99 18.43 -13.83
N VAL A 177 2.38 18.97 -14.99
CA VAL A 177 2.65 20.42 -15.15
C VAL A 177 1.40 21.26 -14.87
N LYS A 178 0.21 20.78 -15.27
CA LYS A 178 -1.05 21.45 -14.97
C LYS A 178 -1.31 21.52 -13.46
N ARG A 179 -1.00 20.45 -12.72
CA ARG A 179 -1.14 20.40 -11.25
C ARG A 179 -0.05 21.21 -10.53
N MET A 180 1.17 21.27 -11.04
CA MET A 180 2.20 22.21 -10.58
C MET A 180 1.77 23.67 -10.73
N GLY A 181 1.05 23.97 -11.80
CA GLY A 181 0.64 25.32 -12.18
C GLY A 181 1.48 25.81 -13.34
N ILE A 182 0.83 25.97 -14.50
CA ILE A 182 1.45 26.42 -15.75
C ILE A 182 2.30 27.71 -15.58
N PRO A 183 1.83 28.78 -14.90
CA PRO A 183 2.64 29.99 -14.79
C PRO A 183 3.92 29.81 -13.97
N LEU A 184 3.88 29.01 -12.90
CA LEU A 184 5.06 28.73 -12.07
C LEU A 184 6.09 27.90 -12.84
N PHE A 185 5.63 26.91 -13.60
CA PHE A 185 6.50 26.11 -14.46
C PHE A 185 7.13 26.94 -15.58
N ILE A 186 6.36 27.81 -16.25
CA ILE A 186 6.92 28.70 -17.28
C ILE A 186 7.95 29.66 -16.65
N ALA A 187 7.66 30.21 -15.46
CA ALA A 187 8.60 31.08 -14.76
C ALA A 187 9.91 30.37 -14.38
N SER A 188 9.85 29.11 -13.93
CA SER A 188 11.08 28.34 -13.64
C SER A 188 11.87 28.06 -14.92
N VAL A 189 11.21 27.67 -16.01
CA VAL A 189 11.86 27.44 -17.32
C VAL A 189 12.56 28.70 -17.83
N ILE A 190 11.92 29.87 -17.73
CA ILE A 190 12.54 31.16 -18.07
C ILE A 190 13.73 31.45 -17.17
N GLY A 191 13.62 31.15 -15.87
CA GLY A 191 14.73 31.25 -14.92
C GLY A 191 15.95 30.41 -15.33
N PHE A 192 15.74 29.13 -15.68
CA PHE A 192 16.82 28.26 -16.16
C PHE A 192 17.43 28.73 -17.47
N MET A 193 16.60 29.21 -18.41
CA MET A 193 17.10 29.80 -19.65
C MET A 193 17.99 31.03 -19.38
N ALA A 194 17.58 31.91 -18.45
CA ALA A 194 18.36 33.08 -18.07
C ALA A 194 19.67 32.71 -17.35
N TYR A 195 19.64 31.69 -16.47
CA TYR A 195 20.83 31.16 -15.80
C TYR A 195 21.90 30.72 -16.82
N VAL A 196 21.52 29.87 -17.78
CA VAL A 196 22.44 29.39 -18.83
C VAL A 196 22.88 30.55 -19.75
N SER A 197 22.00 31.50 -20.02
CA SER A 197 22.32 32.66 -20.87
C SER A 197 23.39 33.56 -20.23
N PHE A 198 23.31 33.82 -18.92
CA PHE A 198 24.33 34.60 -18.21
C PHE A 198 25.67 33.86 -18.12
N GLU A 199 25.65 32.54 -17.96
CA GLU A 199 26.85 31.70 -18.01
C GLU A 199 27.53 31.76 -19.38
N ALA A 200 26.77 31.52 -20.45
CA ALA A 200 27.26 31.60 -21.82
C ALA A 200 27.79 33.01 -22.15
N GLY A 201 27.06 34.05 -21.74
CA GLY A 201 27.46 35.45 -21.91
C GLY A 201 28.77 35.78 -21.20
N GLY A 202 28.95 35.30 -19.96
CA GLY A 202 30.19 35.44 -19.20
C GLY A 202 31.37 34.76 -19.89
N ASN A 203 31.18 33.55 -20.41
CA ASN A 203 32.21 32.80 -21.14
C ASN A 203 32.60 33.49 -22.47
N ILE A 204 31.62 33.99 -23.24
CA ILE A 204 31.88 34.75 -24.47
C ILE A 204 32.63 36.06 -24.15
N TRP A 205 32.26 36.75 -23.07
CA TRP A 205 32.93 37.96 -22.62
C TRP A 205 34.39 37.69 -22.24
N LEU A 206 34.62 36.62 -21.47
CA LEU A 206 35.97 36.19 -21.08
C LEU A 206 36.82 35.82 -22.30
N SER A 207 36.24 35.13 -23.29
CA SER A 207 36.91 34.80 -24.56
C SER A 207 37.37 36.06 -25.30
N LYS A 208 36.49 37.08 -25.45
CA LYS A 208 36.85 38.37 -26.07
C LYS A 208 37.91 39.13 -25.27
N TRP A 209 37.84 39.08 -23.93
CA TRP A 209 38.85 39.71 -23.10
C TRP A 209 40.22 39.04 -23.25
N SER A 210 40.26 37.71 -23.32
CA SER A 210 41.49 36.96 -23.53
C SER A 210 42.13 37.26 -24.90
N SER A 211 41.34 37.42 -25.98
CA SER A 211 41.89 37.70 -27.31
C SER A 211 42.50 39.10 -27.47
N ASP A 212 41.95 40.10 -26.76
CA ASP A 212 42.43 41.49 -26.84
C ASP A 212 43.75 41.71 -26.07
N ALA A 213 44.01 40.90 -25.03
CA ALA A 213 45.16 41.05 -24.15
C ALA A 213 46.52 40.83 -24.86
N PHE A 214 46.54 40.16 -26.01
CA PHE A 214 47.77 39.84 -26.75
C PHE A 214 48.24 40.92 -27.73
N LYS A 215 47.44 41.94 -28.05
CA LYS A 215 47.79 42.93 -29.10
C LYS A 215 48.48 44.20 -28.60
N ASN A 216 48.20 44.65 -27.38
CA ASN A 216 48.71 45.92 -26.87
C ASN A 216 49.40 45.67 -25.51
N GLY A 217 50.73 45.58 -25.52
CA GLY A 217 51.57 45.39 -24.33
C GLY A 217 51.54 46.53 -23.29
N THR A 218 50.46 47.30 -23.19
CA THR A 218 50.20 48.30 -22.16
C THR A 218 48.89 47.98 -21.45
N LEU A 219 48.99 47.33 -20.29
CA LEU A 219 47.84 47.06 -19.42
C LEU A 219 47.37 48.37 -18.78
N ASN A 220 46.42 49.06 -19.42
CA ASN A 220 45.70 50.15 -18.78
C ASN A 220 44.86 49.58 -17.62
N SER A 221 45.31 49.77 -16.37
CA SER A 221 44.62 49.27 -15.17
C SER A 221 43.12 49.61 -15.15
N SER A 222 42.74 50.79 -15.66
CA SER A 222 41.34 51.21 -15.75
C SER A 222 40.49 50.32 -16.68
N GLN A 223 41.03 49.86 -17.82
CA GLN A 223 40.30 48.99 -18.75
C GLN A 223 40.15 47.56 -18.21
N THR A 224 41.16 47.07 -17.48
CA THR A 224 41.10 45.78 -16.79
C THR A 224 40.03 45.77 -15.71
N ILE A 225 39.96 46.83 -14.89
CA ILE A 225 38.94 46.99 -13.84
C ILE A 225 37.53 47.02 -14.46
N TRP A 226 37.33 47.77 -15.54
CA TRP A 226 36.02 47.83 -16.22
C TRP A 226 35.57 46.46 -16.76
N ARG A 227 36.47 45.72 -17.43
CA ARG A 227 36.16 44.38 -17.98
C ARG A 227 35.90 43.35 -16.90
N LEU A 228 36.66 43.42 -15.80
CA LEU A 228 36.48 42.57 -14.63
C LEU A 228 35.13 42.83 -13.95
N SER A 229 34.72 44.09 -13.82
CA SER A 229 33.42 44.47 -13.27
C SER A 229 32.27 43.88 -14.09
N ILE A 230 32.32 43.96 -15.43
CA ILE A 230 31.29 43.37 -16.30
C ILE A 230 31.22 41.85 -16.12
N TYR A 231 32.36 41.17 -16.09
CA TYR A 231 32.40 39.73 -15.81
C TYR A 231 31.82 39.39 -14.43
N GLY A 232 32.15 40.17 -13.41
CA GLY A 232 31.59 40.06 -12.07
C GLY A 232 30.08 40.22 -12.04
N THR A 233 29.52 41.16 -12.82
CA THR A 233 28.06 41.34 -12.92
C THR A 233 27.36 40.16 -13.60
N PHE A 234 27.98 39.54 -14.61
CA PHE A 234 27.45 38.32 -15.23
C PHE A 234 27.42 37.15 -14.23
N GLY A 235 28.49 36.95 -13.47
CA GLY A 235 28.55 35.93 -12.42
C GLY A 235 27.53 36.15 -11.30
N LEU A 236 27.38 37.39 -10.82
CA LEU A 236 26.36 37.73 -9.81
C LEU A 236 24.93 37.51 -10.35
N ALA A 237 24.66 37.94 -11.58
CA ALA A 237 23.36 37.72 -12.23
C ALA A 237 23.06 36.22 -12.41
N GLN A 238 24.07 35.42 -12.77
CA GLN A 238 23.97 33.96 -12.87
C GLN A 238 23.57 33.34 -11.52
N VAL A 239 24.25 33.71 -10.42
CA VAL A 239 23.95 33.16 -9.08
C VAL A 239 22.54 33.55 -8.63
N ILE A 240 22.16 34.82 -8.77
CA ILE A 240 20.81 35.29 -8.40
C ILE A 240 19.74 34.54 -9.18
N THR A 241 19.94 34.38 -10.49
CA THR A 241 18.99 33.70 -11.36
C THR A 241 18.91 32.20 -11.05
N SER A 242 20.03 31.55 -10.72
CA SER A 242 20.07 30.14 -10.31
C SER A 242 19.24 29.90 -9.04
N ILE A 243 19.42 30.74 -8.01
CA ILE A 243 18.66 30.65 -6.76
C ILE A 243 17.17 30.88 -7.02
N LEU A 244 16.82 31.89 -7.83
CA LEU A 244 15.42 32.18 -8.16
C LEU A 244 14.77 31.04 -8.96
N ALA A 245 15.45 30.49 -9.96
CA ALA A 245 14.95 29.40 -10.79
C ALA A 245 14.74 28.12 -9.97
N GLY A 246 15.71 27.76 -9.11
CA GLY A 246 15.60 26.64 -8.20
C GLY A 246 14.44 26.80 -7.21
N PHE A 247 14.32 27.98 -6.58
CA PHE A 247 13.24 28.26 -5.64
C PHE A 247 11.85 28.15 -6.30
N LEU A 248 11.68 28.68 -7.52
CA LEU A 248 10.43 28.58 -8.27
C LEU A 248 10.09 27.12 -8.61
N LEU A 249 11.09 26.31 -8.98
CA LEU A 249 10.88 24.91 -9.32
C LEU A 249 10.53 24.08 -8.09
N VAL A 250 11.25 24.23 -6.97
CA VAL A 250 10.93 23.58 -5.68
C VAL A 250 9.50 23.93 -5.24
N SER A 251 9.14 25.22 -5.28
CA SER A 251 7.81 25.68 -4.91
C SER A 251 6.72 25.05 -5.78
N GLY A 252 6.96 24.93 -7.09
CA GLY A 252 6.01 24.28 -7.99
C GLY A 252 5.86 22.77 -7.69
N VAL A 253 6.95 22.05 -7.47
CA VAL A 253 6.91 20.61 -7.13
C VAL A 253 6.16 20.39 -5.80
N ALA A 254 6.43 21.22 -4.79
CA ALA A 254 5.72 21.14 -3.51
C ALA A 254 4.20 21.36 -3.65
N ILE A 255 3.78 22.32 -4.48
CA ILE A 255 2.35 22.55 -4.79
C ILE A 255 1.75 21.37 -5.56
N ALA A 256 2.50 20.79 -6.50
CA ALA A 256 2.05 19.62 -7.26
C ALA A 256 1.82 18.42 -6.32
N SER A 257 2.80 18.15 -5.46
CA SER A 257 2.76 17.13 -4.41
C SER A 257 1.52 17.27 -3.53
N GLU A 258 1.31 18.44 -2.93
CA GLU A 258 0.15 18.67 -2.07
C GLU A 258 -1.18 18.39 -2.80
N ARG A 259 -1.29 18.81 -4.06
CA ARG A 259 -2.49 18.58 -4.88
C ARG A 259 -2.69 17.11 -5.24
N TYR A 260 -1.62 16.37 -5.51
CA TYR A 260 -1.69 14.92 -5.75
C TYR A 260 -2.10 14.17 -4.50
N HIS A 261 -1.49 14.48 -3.35
CA HIS A 261 -1.84 13.88 -2.07
C HIS A 261 -3.31 14.13 -1.71
N ARG A 262 -3.78 15.38 -1.78
CA ARG A 262 -5.19 15.72 -1.52
C ARG A 262 -6.14 15.03 -2.48
N PHE A 263 -5.81 14.96 -3.77
CA PHE A 263 -6.64 14.29 -4.77
C PHE A 263 -6.75 12.79 -4.52
N MET A 264 -5.63 12.14 -4.18
CA MET A 264 -5.61 10.71 -3.87
C MET A 264 -6.39 10.42 -2.59
N LEU A 265 -6.18 11.23 -1.55
CA LEU A 265 -6.92 11.12 -0.28
C LEU A 265 -8.43 11.25 -0.49
N ASP A 266 -8.87 12.28 -1.20
CA ASP A 266 -10.30 12.51 -1.49
C ASP A 266 -10.91 11.36 -2.32
N SER A 267 -10.15 10.84 -3.29
CA SER A 267 -10.61 9.72 -4.12
C SER A 267 -10.75 8.42 -3.33
N VAL A 268 -9.77 8.12 -2.46
CA VAL A 268 -9.80 6.92 -1.61
C VAL A 268 -10.93 7.01 -0.59
N LEU A 269 -11.14 8.15 0.05
CA LEU A 269 -12.23 8.34 1.03
C LEU A 269 -13.63 8.22 0.41
N LYS A 270 -13.77 8.53 -0.88
CA LYS A 270 -15.04 8.42 -1.63
C LYS A 270 -15.23 7.06 -2.30
N SER A 271 -14.25 6.16 -2.19
CA SER A 271 -14.32 4.85 -2.82
C SER A 271 -15.28 3.92 -2.05
N PRO A 272 -16.05 3.05 -2.74
CA PRO A 272 -16.97 2.11 -2.09
C PRO A 272 -16.21 1.02 -1.31
N MET A 273 -16.84 0.38 -0.32
CA MET A 273 -16.18 -0.67 0.46
C MET A 273 -15.68 -1.86 -0.38
N SER A 274 -16.34 -2.14 -1.50
CA SER A 274 -15.87 -3.13 -2.48
C SER A 274 -14.43 -2.87 -2.96
N PHE A 275 -13.99 -1.61 -3.03
CA PHE A 275 -12.61 -1.28 -3.40
C PHE A 275 -11.63 -1.71 -2.30
N PHE A 276 -11.98 -1.53 -1.03
CA PHE A 276 -11.13 -1.90 0.11
C PHE A 276 -11.09 -3.42 0.35
N ASP A 277 -12.15 -4.13 -0.02
CA ASP A 277 -12.18 -5.59 0.07
C ASP A 277 -11.38 -6.26 -1.06
N SER A 278 -11.33 -5.62 -2.24
CA SER A 278 -10.58 -6.14 -3.40
C SER A 278 -9.13 -5.66 -3.48
N THR A 279 -8.81 -4.49 -2.94
CA THR A 279 -7.44 -3.96 -2.95
C THR A 279 -6.73 -4.20 -1.62
N PRO A 280 -5.51 -4.79 -1.62
CA PRO A 280 -4.75 -4.95 -0.40
C PRO A 280 -4.44 -3.60 0.25
N VAL A 281 -4.64 -3.49 1.56
CA VAL A 281 -4.32 -2.27 2.31
C VAL A 281 -2.86 -1.83 2.11
N GLY A 282 -1.93 -2.79 2.00
CA GLY A 282 -0.52 -2.51 1.71
C GLY A 282 -0.28 -1.78 0.38
N ARG A 283 -1.12 -2.04 -0.64
CA ARG A 283 -1.03 -1.34 -1.95
C ARG A 283 -1.41 0.12 -1.80
N ILE A 284 -2.49 0.40 -1.08
CA ILE A 284 -2.93 1.77 -0.79
C ILE A 284 -1.82 2.51 -0.03
N ILE A 285 -1.27 1.88 1.01
CA ILE A 285 -0.18 2.47 1.81
C ILE A 285 1.04 2.79 0.94
N ASN A 286 1.51 1.85 0.11
CA ASN A 286 2.66 2.06 -0.78
C ASN A 286 2.47 3.27 -1.73
N ARG A 287 1.25 3.52 -2.18
CA ARG A 287 0.91 4.68 -3.03
C ARG A 287 1.00 5.99 -2.26
N PHE A 288 0.63 6.00 -0.99
CA PHE A 288 0.78 7.18 -0.10
C PHE A 288 2.21 7.40 0.41
N THR A 289 3.04 6.35 0.45
CA THR A 289 4.40 6.42 0.99
C THR A 289 5.43 6.49 -0.13
N THR A 290 5.75 5.36 -0.76
CA THR A 290 6.86 5.22 -1.70
C THR A 290 6.65 6.03 -2.96
N ASP A 291 5.45 5.97 -3.57
CA ASP A 291 5.21 6.71 -4.81
C ASP A 291 5.13 8.21 -4.57
N MET A 292 4.62 8.62 -3.40
CA MET A 292 4.61 10.00 -2.97
C MET A 292 6.03 10.51 -2.76
N GLU A 293 6.90 9.73 -2.11
CA GLU A 293 8.31 10.06 -1.91
C GLU A 293 9.07 10.22 -3.24
N ILE A 294 8.82 9.35 -4.22
CA ILE A 294 9.39 9.47 -5.56
C ILE A 294 8.93 10.77 -6.24
N LEU A 295 7.64 11.10 -6.12
CA LEU A 295 7.07 12.33 -6.68
C LEU A 295 7.64 13.59 -6.02
N ASP A 296 7.92 13.54 -4.72
CA ASP A 296 8.37 14.67 -3.92
C ASP A 296 9.87 14.94 -4.09
N ASN A 297 10.69 13.90 -3.97
CA ASN A 297 12.15 14.04 -3.92
C ASN A 297 12.78 13.75 -5.29
N GLN A 298 12.47 12.60 -5.87
CA GLN A 298 13.20 12.12 -7.04
C GLN A 298 12.84 12.93 -8.30
N LEU A 299 11.55 13.25 -8.48
CA LEU A 299 11.09 13.97 -9.66
C LEU A 299 11.66 15.40 -9.72
N TYR A 300 11.87 16.05 -8.58
CA TYR A 300 12.54 17.34 -8.50
C TYR A 300 13.95 17.30 -9.11
N TYR A 301 14.81 16.40 -8.61
CA TYR A 301 16.19 16.29 -9.09
C TYR A 301 16.27 15.94 -10.58
N GLN A 302 15.36 15.08 -11.05
CA GLN A 302 15.31 14.71 -12.47
C GLN A 302 14.86 15.87 -13.36
N MET A 303 13.84 16.64 -12.94
CA MET A 303 13.37 17.82 -13.67
C MET A 303 14.42 18.93 -13.71
N GLU A 304 15.06 19.23 -12.58
CA GLU A 304 16.15 20.21 -12.49
C GLU A 304 17.32 19.82 -13.40
N GLY A 305 17.76 18.56 -13.32
CA GLY A 305 18.83 18.03 -14.17
C GLY A 305 18.48 18.11 -15.65
N TRP A 306 17.28 17.65 -16.05
CA TRP A 306 16.82 17.68 -17.44
C TRP A 306 16.79 19.10 -18.01
N LEU A 307 16.24 20.06 -17.28
CA LEU A 307 16.18 21.45 -17.73
C LEU A 307 17.60 22.01 -17.91
N ASN A 308 18.49 21.80 -16.94
CA ASN A 308 19.86 22.27 -17.03
C ASN A 308 20.60 21.67 -18.24
N TYR A 309 20.54 20.34 -18.42
CA TYR A 309 21.22 19.68 -19.54
C TYR A 309 20.66 20.09 -20.90
N ILE A 310 19.34 20.23 -21.06
CA ILE A 310 18.75 20.69 -22.33
C ILE A 310 19.23 22.10 -22.66
N PHE A 311 19.15 23.03 -21.71
CA PHE A 311 19.53 24.42 -21.98
C PHE A 311 21.05 24.56 -22.18
N SER A 312 21.86 23.86 -21.39
CA SER A 312 23.32 23.84 -21.54
C SER A 312 23.75 23.25 -22.89
N ALA A 313 23.09 22.18 -23.35
CA ALA A 313 23.32 21.63 -24.69
C ALA A 313 22.98 22.65 -25.79
N ILE A 314 21.82 23.30 -25.70
CA ILE A 314 21.43 24.36 -26.65
C ILE A 314 22.45 25.49 -26.67
N ALA A 315 22.87 25.98 -25.50
CA ALA A 315 23.86 27.06 -25.39
C ALA A 315 25.22 26.64 -25.98
N SER A 316 25.65 25.41 -25.73
CA SER A 316 26.88 24.86 -26.28
C SER A 316 26.83 24.79 -27.81
N PHE A 317 25.71 24.35 -28.40
CA PHE A 317 25.53 24.35 -29.85
C PHE A 317 25.57 25.76 -30.44
N VAL A 318 24.95 26.74 -29.76
CA VAL A 318 24.99 28.15 -30.18
C VAL A 318 26.42 28.69 -30.16
N ILE A 319 27.18 28.46 -29.07
CA ILE A 319 28.58 28.91 -28.95
C ILE A 319 29.47 28.28 -30.03
N ILE A 320 29.32 26.98 -30.27
CA ILE A 320 30.07 26.27 -31.30
C ILE A 320 29.69 26.80 -32.69
N GLY A 321 28.40 27.00 -32.97
CA GLY A 321 27.91 27.53 -34.24
C GLY A 321 28.41 28.93 -34.54
N MET A 322 28.55 29.79 -33.52
CA MET A 322 29.11 31.14 -33.68
C MET A 322 30.61 31.14 -33.99
N ASN A 323 31.38 30.23 -33.38
CA ASN A 323 32.83 30.21 -33.50
C ASN A 323 33.34 29.35 -34.66
N VAL A 324 32.71 28.20 -34.92
CA VAL A 324 33.11 27.21 -35.93
C VAL A 324 31.87 26.62 -36.61
N PRO A 325 31.23 27.33 -37.56
CA PRO A 325 29.99 26.89 -38.20
C PRO A 325 30.16 25.58 -39.00
N ILE A 326 31.36 25.32 -39.53
CA ILE A 326 31.68 24.06 -40.24
C ILE A 326 31.51 22.82 -39.33
N PHE A 327 31.75 22.97 -38.02
CA PHE A 327 31.67 21.87 -37.07
C PHE A 327 30.22 21.38 -36.87
N LEU A 328 29.24 22.24 -37.12
CA LEU A 328 27.81 21.92 -37.02
C LEU A 328 27.39 20.88 -38.07
N ALA A 329 28.04 20.89 -39.24
CA ALA A 329 27.84 19.87 -40.28
C ALA A 329 28.39 18.50 -39.87
N CYS A 330 29.49 18.45 -39.11
CA CYS A 330 30.06 17.21 -38.57
C CYS A 330 29.25 16.64 -37.39
N LEU A 331 28.47 17.46 -36.70
CA LEU A 331 27.63 17.04 -35.58
C LEU A 331 26.40 16.22 -36.02
N LEU A 332 25.85 16.50 -37.21
CA LEU A 332 24.70 15.76 -37.77
C LEU A 332 24.94 14.23 -37.87
N PRO A 333 26.02 13.73 -38.49
CA PRO A 333 26.28 12.29 -38.56
C PRO A 333 26.57 11.69 -37.18
N LEU A 334 27.21 12.45 -36.28
CA LEU A 334 27.49 11.99 -34.92
C LEU A 334 26.21 11.85 -34.08
N GLY A 335 25.28 12.80 -34.21
CA GLY A 335 23.97 12.77 -33.56
C GLY A 335 23.08 11.64 -34.07
N LEU A 336 23.15 11.34 -35.37
CA LEU A 336 22.43 10.22 -35.98
C LEU A 336 22.98 8.87 -35.49
N LEU A 337 24.31 8.75 -35.37
CA LEU A 337 24.96 7.57 -34.79
C LEU A 337 24.58 7.40 -33.31
N TYR A 338 24.61 8.48 -32.53
CA TYR A 338 24.17 8.46 -31.12
C TYR A 338 22.70 8.03 -30.99
N TYR A 339 21.81 8.59 -31.81
CA TYR A 339 20.40 8.21 -31.84
C TYR A 339 20.21 6.72 -32.16
N LEU A 340 20.91 6.20 -33.17
CA LEU A 340 20.86 4.77 -33.53
C LEU A 340 21.36 3.87 -32.39
N VAL A 341 22.44 4.26 -31.70
CA VAL A 341 22.95 3.52 -30.54
C VAL A 341 21.94 3.54 -29.40
N LEU A 342 21.35 4.70 -29.12
CA LEU A 342 20.39 4.85 -28.03
C LEU A 342 19.12 4.03 -28.28
N VAL A 343 18.56 4.10 -29.49
CA VAL A 343 17.43 3.26 -29.92
C VAL A 343 17.78 1.79 -29.79
N ARG A 344 18.96 1.36 -30.25
CA ARG A 344 19.35 -0.06 -30.19
C ARG A 344 19.58 -0.57 -28.76
N PHE A 345 20.02 0.28 -27.83
CA PHE A 345 20.34 -0.14 -26.47
C PHE A 345 19.15 -0.05 -25.50
N PHE A 346 18.17 0.83 -25.78
CA PHE A 346 16.98 1.01 -24.93
C PHE A 346 15.70 0.34 -25.45
N LEU A 347 15.64 -0.09 -26.72
CA LEU A 347 14.50 -0.84 -27.29
C LEU A 347 14.75 -2.36 -27.41
N LEU A 348 15.89 -2.85 -26.92
CA LEU A 348 16.19 -4.27 -26.67
C LEU A 348 16.07 -4.51 -25.17
#